data_AF-A0AAW8NQ86-F1
#
_entry.id   AF-A0AAW8NQ86-F1
#
_cell.length_a   1.000
_cell.length_b   1.000
_cell.length_c   1.000
_cell.angle_alpha   90.00
_cell.angle_beta   90.00
_cell.angle_gamma   90.00
#
_symmetry.space_group_name_H-M   'P 1'
#
loop_
_entity.id
_entity.type
_entity.pdbx_description
1 polymer ?
#
loop_
_entity_poly.entity_id
_entity_poly.type
_entity_poly.pdbx_seq_one_letter_code
_entity_poly.pdbx_strand_id
1 'polypeptide(L)'
;MIRYFLMVFAFIAADVHAEGSEKKEFKCHVVTSIGDQVTLYRWPVDKKNYYMQRLPMKKVPKSQPGRRPLIKEVVECVESHASFSTAIARELDANLAR
;
A
#
# COMPACT_ATOMS: atom_id res chain seq x y z
N MET A 1 -10.94 53.11 40.80
CA MET A 1 -9.93 52.04 40.91
C MET A 1 -10.53 50.77 40.34
N ILE A 2 -10.42 50.55 39.02
CA ILE A 2 -10.95 49.35 38.35
C ILE A 2 -9.74 48.44 38.08
N ARG A 3 -9.69 47.36 38.85
CA ARG A 3 -8.66 46.31 38.77
C ARG A 3 -9.02 45.45 37.56
N TYR A 4 -8.38 45.74 36.42
CA TYR A 4 -8.49 44.92 35.21
C TYR A 4 -7.86 43.55 35.49
N PHE A 5 -8.69 42.58 35.89
CA PHE A 5 -8.33 41.17 35.89
C PHE A 5 -8.34 40.71 34.42
N LEU A 6 -7.23 40.90 33.74
CA LEU A 6 -6.96 40.31 32.43
C LEU A 6 -6.89 38.79 32.60
N MET A 7 -8.05 38.12 32.47
CA MET A 7 -8.10 36.68 32.22
C MET A 7 -7.53 36.45 30.81
N VAL A 8 -6.23 36.17 30.75
CA VAL A 8 -5.57 35.64 29.56
C VAL A 8 -6.05 34.20 29.39
N PHE A 9 -7.07 34.02 28.56
CA PHE A 9 -7.54 32.71 28.12
C PHE A 9 -6.51 32.16 27.13
N ALA A 10 -5.52 31.43 27.64
CA ALA A 10 -4.55 30.74 26.81
C ALA A 10 -5.25 29.59 26.07
N PHE A 11 -5.69 29.86 24.83
CA PHE A 11 -6.07 28.83 23.87
C PHE A 11 -4.82 28.02 23.52
N ILE A 12 -4.63 26.89 24.21
CA ILE A 12 -3.67 25.88 23.79
C ILE A 12 -4.26 25.24 22.53
N ALA A 13 -3.80 25.70 21.36
CA ALA A 13 -4.02 24.98 20.12
C ALA A 13 -3.22 23.66 20.21
N ALA A 14 -3.89 22.57 20.56
CA ALA A 14 -3.34 21.24 20.36
C ALA A 14 -3.41 20.94 18.86
N ASP A 15 -2.30 21.16 18.16
CA ASP A 15 -2.09 20.61 16.83
C ASP A 15 -2.09 19.08 16.94
N VAL A 16 -3.27 18.48 16.81
CA VAL A 16 -3.40 17.06 16.49
C VAL A 16 -2.92 16.92 15.05
N HIS A 17 -1.61 16.80 14.87
CA HIS A 17 -1.07 16.19 13.67
C HIS A 17 -1.58 14.75 13.68
N ALA A 18 -2.69 14.51 12.99
CA ALA A 18 -3.03 13.19 12.52
C ALA A 18 -1.86 12.74 11.64
N GLU A 19 -0.92 11.99 12.22
CA GLU A 19 0.16 11.32 11.50
C GLU A 19 -0.50 10.23 10.64
N GLY A 20 -1.16 10.66 9.57
CA GLY A 20 -1.75 9.78 8.60
C GLY A 20 -0.60 9.06 7.92
N SER A 21 -0.41 7.78 8.25
CA SER A 21 0.67 7.00 7.67
C SER A 21 0.71 7.14 6.15
N GLU A 22 1.86 7.58 5.64
CA GLU A 22 2.11 7.86 4.23
C GLU A 22 1.79 6.61 3.41
N LYS A 23 0.88 6.75 2.43
CA LYS A 23 0.50 5.66 1.54
C LYS A 23 1.27 5.73 0.23
N LYS A 24 2.03 4.68 -0.06
CA LYS A 24 2.74 4.51 -1.33
C LYS A 24 2.10 3.42 -2.20
N GLU A 25 2.43 3.45 -3.48
CA GLU A 25 2.10 2.39 -4.42
C GLU A 25 3.19 1.32 -4.42
N PHE A 26 2.77 0.08 -4.32
CA PHE A 26 3.60 -1.10 -4.37
C PHE A 26 3.15 -1.99 -5.52
N LYS A 27 4.13 -2.61 -6.18
CA LYS A 27 3.91 -3.69 -7.13
C LYS A 27 4.40 -5.00 -6.52
N CYS A 28 3.61 -6.04 -6.67
CA CYS A 28 3.85 -7.35 -6.09
C CYS A 28 3.87 -8.43 -7.15
N HIS A 29 4.92 -9.24 -7.17
CA HIS A 29 4.94 -10.49 -7.90
C HIS A 29 4.22 -11.55 -7.08
N VAL A 30 3.12 -12.06 -7.63
CA VAL A 30 2.26 -13.05 -6.99
C VAL A 30 2.13 -14.29 -7.86
N VAL A 31 2.17 -15.46 -7.22
CA VAL A 31 1.81 -16.72 -7.85
C VAL A 31 0.31 -16.89 -7.71
N THR A 32 -0.40 -17.07 -8.81
CA THR A 32 -1.85 -17.25 -8.81
C THR A 32 -2.26 -18.66 -9.23
N SER A 33 -3.56 -18.96 -9.16
CA SER A 33 -4.11 -20.22 -9.67
C SER A 33 -3.92 -20.45 -11.17
N ILE A 34 -3.59 -19.41 -11.94
CA ILE A 34 -3.41 -19.49 -13.40
C ILE A 34 -1.99 -19.08 -13.87
N GLY A 35 -1.06 -18.90 -12.94
CA GLY A 35 0.32 -18.49 -13.22
C GLY A 35 0.76 -17.21 -12.49
N ASP A 36 2.00 -16.83 -12.70
CA ASP A 36 2.64 -15.64 -12.14
C ASP A 36 2.09 -14.34 -12.72
N GLN A 37 1.89 -13.34 -11.86
CA GLN A 37 1.39 -12.02 -12.24
C GLN A 37 2.03 -10.92 -11.40
N VAL A 38 2.06 -9.70 -11.94
CA VAL A 38 2.36 -8.49 -11.18
C VAL A 38 1.05 -7.77 -10.87
N THR A 39 0.84 -7.45 -9.58
CA THR A 39 -0.35 -6.74 -9.11
C THR A 39 0.04 -5.46 -8.38
N LEU A 40 -0.82 -4.44 -8.48
CA LEU A 40 -0.58 -3.13 -7.88
C LEU A 40 -1.47 -2.93 -6.66
N TYR A 41 -0.88 -2.38 -5.60
CA TYR A 41 -1.55 -2.06 -4.35
C TYR A 41 -1.12 -0.70 -3.82
N ARG A 42 -2.00 -0.05 -3.05
CA ARG A 42 -1.69 1.21 -2.36
C ARG A 42 -1.85 1.02 -0.87
N TRP A 43 -0.74 1.09 -0.13
CA TRP A 43 -0.69 0.78 1.29
C TRP A 43 0.11 1.82 2.08
N PRO A 44 -0.19 1.98 3.38
CA PRO A 44 0.70 2.62 4.33
C PRO A 44 2.07 1.94 4.34
N VAL A 45 3.17 2.70 4.28
CA VAL A 45 4.54 2.15 4.20
C VAL A 45 4.86 1.27 5.41
N ASP A 46 4.50 1.73 6.61
CA ASP A 46 4.64 1.01 7.88
C ASP A 46 3.87 -0.32 7.92
N LYS A 47 2.83 -0.47 7.09
CA LYS A 47 1.98 -1.66 7.02
C LYS A 47 2.22 -2.52 5.79
N LYS A 48 3.25 -2.23 4.98
CA LYS A 48 3.54 -3.01 3.75
C LYS A 48 3.56 -4.51 4.02
N ASN A 49 4.36 -4.95 5.00
CA ASN A 49 4.53 -6.37 5.31
C ASN A 49 3.23 -7.01 5.82
N TYR A 50 2.47 -6.26 6.63
CA TYR A 50 1.16 -6.71 7.11
C TYR A 50 0.18 -6.97 5.97
N TYR A 51 0.07 -6.06 5.01
CA TYR A 51 -0.83 -6.26 3.87
C TYR A 51 -0.34 -7.33 2.91
N MET A 52 0.97 -7.43 2.70
CA MET A 52 1.60 -8.47 1.89
C MET A 52 1.24 -9.89 2.40
N GLN A 53 1.35 -10.13 3.71
CA GLN A 53 1.00 -11.40 4.34
C GLN A 53 -0.49 -11.78 4.22
N ARG A 54 -1.35 -10.80 3.92
CA ARG A 54 -2.81 -11.00 3.80
C ARG A 54 -3.28 -11.17 2.35
N LEU A 55 -2.37 -11.12 1.38
CA LEU A 55 -2.68 -11.36 -0.03
C LEU A 55 -2.96 -12.83 -0.36
N PRO A 56 -2.31 -13.84 0.23
CA PRO A 56 -2.68 -15.23 0.00
C PRO A 56 -4.18 -15.45 0.23
N MET A 57 -4.79 -16.27 -0.64
CA MET A 57 -6.23 -16.53 -0.70
C MET A 57 -7.11 -15.31 -1.07
N LYS A 58 -6.53 -14.18 -1.45
CA LYS A 58 -7.28 -13.07 -2.05
C LYS A 58 -7.34 -13.20 -3.57
N LYS A 59 -8.38 -12.62 -4.17
CA LYS A 59 -8.51 -12.52 -5.63
C LYS A 59 -7.70 -11.32 -6.13
N VAL A 60 -7.07 -11.47 -7.29
CA VAL A 60 -6.37 -10.36 -7.96
C VAL A 60 -7.35 -9.19 -8.23
N PRO A 61 -7.04 -7.94 -7.83
CA PRO A 61 -7.98 -6.83 -7.86
C PRO A 61 -8.40 -6.36 -9.27
N LYS A 62 -7.49 -6.42 -10.26
CA LYS A 62 -7.69 -5.88 -11.61
C LYS A 62 -7.80 -6.94 -12.73
N SER A 63 -8.14 -8.19 -12.40
CA SER A 63 -8.39 -9.22 -13.43
C SER A 63 -9.83 -9.15 -13.96
N GLN A 64 -10.05 -9.65 -15.18
CA GLN A 64 -11.33 -9.63 -15.90
C GLN A 64 -12.49 -10.11 -14.99
N PRO A 65 -13.68 -9.48 -15.08
CA PRO A 65 -14.86 -9.92 -14.32
C PRO A 65 -15.12 -11.41 -14.51
N GLY A 66 -15.32 -12.15 -13.41
CA GLY A 66 -15.54 -13.61 -13.44
C GLY A 66 -14.28 -14.48 -13.55
N ARG A 67 -13.11 -13.91 -13.88
CA ARG A 67 -11.82 -14.64 -13.99
C ARG A 67 -10.73 -14.01 -13.13
N ARG A 68 -11.03 -13.69 -11.88
CA ARG A 68 -10.02 -13.20 -10.93
C ARG A 68 -9.31 -14.38 -10.28
N PRO A 69 -8.06 -14.70 -10.68
CA PRO A 69 -7.37 -15.82 -10.09
C PRO A 69 -7.08 -15.56 -8.62
N LEU A 70 -6.99 -16.66 -7.88
CA LEU A 70 -6.64 -16.64 -6.47
C LEU A 70 -5.14 -16.47 -6.34
N ILE A 71 -4.70 -15.57 -5.48
CA ILE A 71 -3.30 -15.44 -5.08
C ILE A 71 -2.98 -16.62 -4.16
N LYS A 72 -2.06 -17.48 -4.57
CA LYS A 72 -1.55 -18.59 -3.76
C LYS A 72 -0.41 -18.12 -2.87
N GLU A 73 0.47 -17.31 -3.42
CA GLU A 73 1.71 -16.87 -2.78
C GLU A 73 2.10 -15.47 -3.26
N VAL A 74 2.85 -14.75 -2.42
CA VAL A 74 3.51 -13.50 -2.77
C VAL A 74 5.01 -13.73 -2.73
N VAL A 75 5.69 -13.55 -3.86
CA VAL A 75 7.13 -13.76 -3.99
C VAL A 75 7.88 -12.54 -3.48
N GLU A 76 7.53 -11.35 -3.99
CA GLU A 76 8.13 -10.09 -3.56
C GLU A 76 7.17 -8.91 -3.80
N CYS A 77 7.28 -7.88 -2.97
CA CYS A 77 6.61 -6.60 -3.15
C CYS A 77 7.61 -5.44 -3.00
N VAL A 78 7.71 -4.64 -4.06
CA VAL A 78 8.59 -3.47 -4.15
C VAL A 78 7.77 -2.21 -4.38
N GLU A 79 8.34 -1.03 -4.12
CA GLU A 79 7.70 0.24 -4.50
C GLU A 79 7.47 0.28 -6.03
N SER A 80 6.43 0.97 -6.49
CA SER A 80 6.03 0.99 -7.92
C SER A 80 7.19 1.33 -8.88
N HIS A 81 8.07 2.25 -8.46
CA HIS A 81 9.24 2.70 -9.23
C HIS A 81 10.49 1.83 -9.05
N ALA A 82 10.52 0.95 -8.05
CA ALA A 82 11.67 0.09 -7.78
C ALA A 82 11.70 -1.11 -8.74
N SER A 83 12.87 -1.69 -8.99
CA SER A 83 12.98 -2.91 -9.79
C SER A 83 12.77 -4.16 -8.94
N PHE A 84 12.14 -5.18 -9.52
CA PHE A 84 12.06 -6.50 -8.90
C PHE A 84 13.42 -7.19 -8.85
N SER A 85 13.62 -8.03 -7.84
CA SER A 85 14.83 -8.83 -7.69
C SER A 85 14.83 -10.05 -8.61
N THR A 86 13.65 -10.65 -8.85
CA THR A 86 13.51 -11.83 -9.70
C THR A 86 13.40 -11.47 -11.18
N ALA A 87 14.03 -12.27 -12.04
CA ALA A 87 14.02 -12.04 -13.49
C ALA A 87 12.61 -12.12 -14.08
N ILE A 88 11.82 -13.10 -13.63
CA ILE A 88 10.43 -13.31 -14.06
C ILE A 88 9.58 -12.08 -13.72
N ALA A 89 9.68 -11.54 -12.51
CA ALA A 89 8.91 -10.36 -12.13
C ALA A 89 9.30 -9.11 -12.92
N ARG A 90 10.59 -8.95 -13.27
CA ARG A 90 11.03 -7.86 -14.16
C ARG A 90 10.42 -7.98 -15.56
N GLU A 91 10.37 -9.18 -16.12
CA GLU A 91 9.75 -9.43 -17.42
C GLU A 91 8.24 -9.17 -17.38
N LEU A 92 7.56 -9.65 -16.33
CA LEU A 92 6.13 -9.40 -16.14
C LEU A 92 5.82 -7.91 -15.94
N ASP A 93 6.65 -7.16 -15.21
CA ASP A 93 6.50 -5.71 -15.01
C ASP A 93 6.74 -4.92 -16.29
N ALA A 94 7.71 -5.34 -17.13
CA ALA A 94 7.98 -4.69 -18.41
C ALA A 94 6.79 -4.82 -19.38
N ASN A 95 6.05 -5.92 -19.30
CA ASN A 95 4.86 -6.18 -20.12
C ASN A 95 3.55 -5.69 -19.46
N LEU A 96 3.61 -5.14 -18.25
CA LEU A 96 2.45 -4.61 -17.55
C LEU A 96 2.08 -3.25 -18.17
N ALA A 97 0.98 -3.20 -18.91
CA ALA A 97 0.41 -1.93 -19.36
C ALA A 97 0.00 -1.10 -18.12
N ARG A 98 0.64 0.07 -17.94
CA ARG A 98 0.40 1.00 -16.83
C ARG A 98 -0.71 2.00 -17.16
#